data_AF-A0A2H0W059-F1
#
_entry.id   AF-A0A2H0W059-F1
#
_cell.length_a   1.000
_cell.length_b   1.000
_cell.length_c   1.000
_cell.angle_alpha   90.00
_cell.angle_beta   90.00
_cell.angle_gamma   90.00
#
_symmetry.space_group_name_H-M   'P 1'
#
loop_
_entity.id
_entity.type
_entity.pdbx_description
1 polymer ?
#
loop_
_entity_poly.entity_id
_entity_poly.type
_entity_poly.pdbx_seq_one_letter_code
_entity_poly.pdbx_strand_id
1 'polypeptide(L)'
;MTLSTVTIFERTETEINGRPAVVYDIEKKPGVVNFPHQPKWRNERHNVTDIRSTDSNPTIFYVFGQRPKLDQVMIDKILGSVEFFDEQNSSIIAPINEFSERITKKPFGIYVTPENSPVKTERFRGFHTAVDVEYGDVAEDVAVFAVADGQVMRSGYVGGYGGMIAISHTINGQEYVAIYGHLAPQSLVANGTQVKQGQQIGILGKGGTAETDGERKHLHFGLHIGSDVNVKGYVQTKAELSGWADPQTIIVQ
;
A
#
# COMPACT_ATOMS: atom_id res chain seq x y z
N MET A 1 -29.66 12.73 1.52
CA MET A 1 -30.99 13.36 1.71
C MET A 1 -31.20 14.31 0.56
N THR A 2 -32.27 14.15 -0.22
CA THR A 2 -32.48 15.03 -1.37
C THR A 2 -32.85 16.43 -0.89
N LEU A 3 -32.17 17.47 -1.42
CA LEU A 3 -32.38 18.91 -1.15
C LEU A 3 -33.86 19.35 -1.28
N SER A 4 -34.73 18.52 -1.84
CA SER A 4 -36.16 18.74 -1.98
C SER A 4 -36.91 18.86 -0.65
N THR A 5 -36.49 18.17 0.41
CA THR A 5 -37.22 18.10 1.69
C THR A 5 -36.82 19.16 2.73
N VAL A 6 -35.79 19.94 2.45
CA VAL A 6 -35.22 20.93 3.38
C VAL A 6 -35.13 22.32 2.73
N THR A 7 -35.19 23.36 3.55
CA THR A 7 -34.82 24.73 3.20
C THR A 7 -33.34 24.90 3.54
N ILE A 8 -32.58 25.52 2.64
CA ILE A 8 -31.17 25.88 2.86
C ILE A 8 -31.13 27.39 3.11
N PHE A 9 -30.71 27.79 4.30
CA PHE A 9 -30.56 29.19 4.67
C PHE A 9 -29.18 29.73 4.29
N GLU A 10 -28.16 28.90 4.46
CA GLU A 10 -26.78 29.25 4.15
C GLU A 10 -26.05 28.05 3.54
N ARG A 11 -25.12 28.33 2.63
CA ARG A 11 -24.21 27.37 2.03
C ARG A 11 -22.82 27.98 1.98
N THR A 12 -21.88 27.39 2.71
CA THR A 12 -20.52 27.89 2.84
C THR A 12 -19.54 26.84 2.35
N GLU A 13 -18.77 27.17 1.32
CA GLU A 13 -17.68 26.32 0.84
C GLU A 13 -16.48 26.46 1.78
N THR A 14 -15.81 25.35 2.03
CA THR A 14 -14.68 25.27 2.94
C THR A 14 -13.78 24.08 2.58
N GLU A 15 -12.79 23.84 3.42
CA GLU A 15 -11.89 22.71 3.31
C GLU A 15 -11.74 22.05 4.69
N ILE A 16 -11.84 20.74 4.74
CA ILE A 16 -11.59 19.95 5.96
C ILE A 16 -10.47 18.98 5.65
N ASN A 17 -9.33 19.13 6.32
CA ASN A 17 -8.15 18.26 6.17
C ASN A 17 -7.73 18.07 4.69
N GLY A 18 -7.62 19.16 3.93
CA GLY A 18 -7.21 19.10 2.51
C GLY A 18 -8.33 18.69 1.54
N ARG A 19 -9.55 18.45 2.03
CA ARG A 19 -10.68 18.02 1.19
C ARG A 19 -11.71 19.12 0.99
N PRO A 20 -12.19 19.34 -0.25
CA PRO A 20 -13.31 20.22 -0.51
C PRO A 20 -14.54 19.81 0.32
N ALA A 21 -15.11 20.78 1.03
CA ALA A 21 -16.26 20.57 1.87
C ALA A 21 -17.27 21.70 1.73
N VAL A 22 -18.52 21.42 2.09
CA VAL A 22 -19.60 22.40 2.10
C VAL A 22 -20.37 22.27 3.40
N VAL A 23 -20.55 23.38 4.11
CA VAL A 23 -21.41 23.47 5.28
C VAL A 23 -22.74 24.09 4.87
N TYR A 24 -23.83 23.43 5.22
CA TYR A 24 -25.19 23.90 4.99
C TYR A 24 -25.87 24.19 6.32
N ASP A 25 -26.51 25.36 6.43
CA ASP A 25 -27.52 25.62 7.46
C ASP A 25 -28.89 25.28 6.90
N ILE A 26 -29.54 24.26 7.44
CA ILE A 26 -30.76 23.68 6.88
C ILE A 26 -31.85 23.49 7.92
N GLU A 27 -33.10 23.54 7.47
CA GLU A 27 -34.28 23.14 8.25
C GLU A 27 -35.24 22.32 7.40
N LYS A 28 -35.90 21.35 8.00
CA LYS A 28 -36.93 20.57 7.31
C LYS A 28 -38.10 21.48 6.92
N LYS A 29 -38.58 21.37 5.67
CA LYS A 29 -39.73 22.16 5.21
C LYS A 29 -41.00 21.86 6.02
N PRO A 30 -41.87 22.87 6.24
CA PRO A 30 -43.22 22.65 6.76
C PRO A 30 -43.99 21.66 5.88
N GLY A 31 -44.83 20.82 6.51
CA GLY A 31 -45.64 19.82 5.80
C GLY A 31 -44.90 18.56 5.33
N VAL A 32 -43.56 18.54 5.35
CA VAL A 32 -42.78 17.32 5.13
C VAL A 32 -42.83 16.45 6.39
N VAL A 33 -43.14 15.16 6.22
CA VAL A 33 -43.15 14.18 7.32
C VAL A 33 -41.78 14.15 7.99
N ASN A 34 -41.76 14.05 9.31
CA ASN A 34 -40.51 13.96 10.07
C ASN A 34 -39.68 12.76 9.60
N PHE A 35 -38.35 12.89 9.60
CA PHE A 35 -37.45 11.81 9.21
C PHE A 35 -37.58 10.65 10.21
N PRO A 36 -38.16 9.50 9.82
CA PRO A 36 -38.36 8.39 10.74
C PRO A 36 -37.01 7.80 11.15
N HIS A 37 -36.91 7.31 12.39
CA HIS A 37 -35.71 6.69 12.96
C HIS A 37 -34.46 7.58 13.03
N GLN A 38 -34.62 8.89 12.89
CA GLN A 38 -33.56 9.88 13.07
C GLN A 38 -33.73 10.63 14.40
N PRO A 39 -32.65 11.17 14.98
CA PRO A 39 -32.77 12.06 16.13
C PRO A 39 -33.71 13.23 15.85
N LYS A 40 -34.58 13.57 16.82
CA LYS A 40 -35.62 14.62 16.65
C LYS A 40 -35.06 15.94 16.11
N TRP A 41 -33.86 16.33 16.57
CA TRP A 41 -33.18 17.57 16.17
C TRP A 41 -32.89 17.67 14.66
N ARG A 42 -32.87 16.55 13.92
CA ARG A 42 -32.72 16.58 12.46
C ARG A 42 -33.94 17.14 11.72
N ASN A 43 -35.06 17.34 12.43
CA ASN A 43 -36.25 17.99 11.89
C ASN A 43 -36.30 19.49 12.18
N GLU A 44 -35.38 19.99 13.01
CA GLU A 44 -35.22 21.41 13.38
C GLU A 44 -34.07 22.03 12.57
N ARG A 45 -33.84 23.34 12.69
CA ARG A 45 -32.70 24.01 12.03
C ARG A 45 -31.36 23.52 12.59
N HIS A 46 -30.46 23.08 11.72
CA HIS A 46 -29.16 22.52 12.09
C HIS A 46 -28.15 22.60 10.94
N ASN A 47 -26.87 22.41 11.26
CA ASN A 47 -25.80 22.40 10.28
C ASN A 47 -25.53 20.98 9.77
N VAL A 48 -25.19 20.86 8.50
CA VAL A 48 -24.71 19.64 7.87
C VAL A 48 -23.45 19.94 7.09
N THR A 49 -22.41 19.12 7.26
CA THR A 49 -21.16 19.22 6.51
C THR A 49 -21.03 18.06 5.55
N ASP A 50 -20.97 18.37 4.25
CA ASP A 50 -20.64 17.41 3.21
C ASP A 50 -19.16 17.54 2.90
N ILE A 51 -18.41 16.44 2.99
CA ILE A 51 -16.97 16.41 2.70
C ILE A 51 -16.73 15.44 1.55
N ARG A 52 -16.06 15.92 0.49
CA ARG A 52 -15.64 15.08 -0.63
C ARG A 52 -14.46 14.22 -0.18
N SER A 53 -14.64 12.90 -0.16
CA SER A 53 -13.59 11.96 0.28
C SER A 53 -12.61 11.61 -0.82
N THR A 54 -13.08 11.50 -2.06
CA THR A 54 -12.27 11.02 -3.19
C THR A 54 -12.34 11.98 -4.36
N ASP A 55 -11.26 12.07 -5.12
CA ASP A 55 -11.26 12.76 -6.42
C ASP A 55 -11.69 11.83 -7.57
N SER A 56 -11.81 10.52 -7.28
CA SER A 56 -12.22 9.47 -8.19
C SER A 56 -13.70 9.54 -8.61
N ASN A 57 -14.03 8.75 -9.64
CA ASN A 57 -15.40 8.49 -10.09
C ASN A 57 -15.75 7.01 -9.83
N PRO A 58 -16.80 6.70 -9.06
CA PRO A 58 -17.74 7.62 -8.42
C PRO A 58 -17.11 8.40 -7.27
N THR A 59 -17.50 9.67 -7.17
CA THR A 59 -17.06 10.53 -6.07
C THR A 59 -17.80 10.16 -4.79
N ILE A 60 -17.04 9.87 -3.73
CA ILE A 60 -17.60 9.53 -2.42
C ILE A 60 -17.68 10.79 -1.56
N PHE A 61 -18.83 11.00 -0.92
CA PHE A 61 -19.06 12.07 0.05
C PHE A 61 -19.42 11.48 1.41
N TYR A 62 -18.83 12.02 2.48
CA TYR A 62 -19.27 11.80 3.85
C TYR A 62 -20.08 12.99 4.33
N VAL A 63 -21.17 12.70 5.05
CA VAL A 63 -22.14 13.71 5.50
C VAL A 63 -22.24 13.69 7.01
N PHE A 64 -21.89 14.81 7.64
CA PHE A 64 -21.91 14.98 9.09
C PHE A 64 -23.06 15.91 9.50
N GLY A 65 -24.10 15.35 10.12
CA GLY A 65 -25.17 16.15 10.72
C GLY A 65 -24.78 16.62 12.12
N GLN A 66 -24.86 17.93 12.36
CA GLN A 66 -24.43 18.54 13.61
C GLN A 66 -25.62 18.80 14.52
N ARG A 67 -25.55 18.32 15.77
CA ARG A 67 -26.58 18.63 16.76
C ARG A 67 -26.46 20.12 17.13
N PRO A 68 -27.55 20.92 17.08
CA PRO A 68 -27.48 22.37 17.32
C PRO A 68 -26.90 22.83 18.67
N LYS A 69 -26.86 21.94 19.67
CA LYS A 69 -26.34 22.23 21.02
C LYS A 69 -24.90 21.74 21.24
N LEU A 70 -24.27 21.17 20.21
CA LEU A 70 -22.88 20.74 20.31
C LEU A 70 -21.98 21.96 20.13
N ASP A 71 -20.95 22.06 20.96
CA ASP A 71 -19.99 23.17 20.92
C ASP A 71 -19.15 23.14 19.65
N GLN A 72 -18.90 24.32 19.06
CA GLN A 72 -18.20 24.45 17.79
C GLN A 72 -16.75 23.95 17.89
N VAL A 73 -16.06 24.18 19.01
CA VAL A 73 -14.69 23.68 19.22
C VAL A 73 -14.65 22.14 19.19
N MET A 74 -15.70 21.49 19.71
CA MET A 74 -15.80 20.03 19.64
C MET A 74 -16.06 19.55 18.22
N ILE A 75 -16.90 20.25 17.46
CA ILE A 75 -17.16 19.95 16.04
C ILE A 75 -15.87 20.06 15.24
N ASP A 76 -15.14 21.16 15.40
CA ASP A 76 -13.88 21.41 14.69
C ASP A 76 -12.83 20.35 15.03
N LYS A 77 -12.77 19.89 16.29
CA LYS A 77 -11.91 18.77 16.70
C LYS A 77 -12.32 17.46 16.05
N ILE A 78 -13.62 17.13 16.00
CA ILE A 78 -14.11 15.90 15.38
C ILE A 78 -13.81 15.93 13.88
N LEU A 79 -14.17 17.00 13.19
CA LEU A 79 -13.93 17.16 11.76
C LEU A 79 -12.43 17.16 11.45
N GLY A 80 -11.63 17.84 12.27
CA GLY A 80 -10.17 17.86 12.17
C GLY A 80 -9.52 16.50 12.45
N SER A 81 -10.19 15.58 13.15
CA SER A 81 -9.72 14.20 13.36
C SER A 81 -10.10 13.22 12.27
N VAL A 82 -10.89 13.64 11.26
CA VAL A 82 -11.27 12.75 10.16
C VAL A 82 -10.09 12.58 9.21
N GLU A 83 -9.63 11.34 9.05
CA GLU A 83 -8.61 10.99 8.07
C GLU A 83 -9.26 10.47 6.80
N PHE A 84 -8.88 11.04 5.66
CA PHE A 84 -9.36 10.63 4.33
C PHE A 84 -8.28 9.83 3.62
N PHE A 85 -8.52 8.53 3.47
CA PHE A 85 -7.68 7.66 2.66
C PHE A 85 -8.12 7.82 1.20
N ASP A 86 -7.31 8.51 0.39
CA ASP A 86 -7.52 8.50 -1.05
C ASP A 86 -7.03 7.15 -1.59
N GLU A 87 -7.92 6.39 -2.22
CA GLU A 87 -7.54 5.23 -3.04
C GLU A 87 -6.66 5.65 -4.25
N GLN A 88 -6.46 6.95 -4.48
CA GLN A 88 -5.82 7.51 -5.68
C GLN A 88 -4.32 7.84 -5.55
N ASN A 89 -3.57 7.30 -4.58
CA ASN A 89 -2.11 7.43 -4.62
C ASN A 89 -1.29 6.33 -3.92
N SER A 90 -1.75 5.07 -3.97
CA SER A 90 -0.80 3.96 -4.06
C SER A 90 -0.95 3.33 -5.44
N SER A 91 -0.65 4.12 -6.49
CA SER A 91 -0.17 3.48 -7.71
C SER A 91 0.95 2.56 -7.24
N ILE A 92 0.80 1.27 -7.51
CA ILE A 92 1.87 0.31 -7.35
C ILE A 92 2.49 0.12 -8.72
N ILE A 93 3.81 0.06 -8.78
CA ILE A 93 4.52 -0.30 -10.01
C ILE A 93 5.26 -1.62 -9.81
N ALA A 94 5.61 -2.25 -10.92
CA ALA A 94 6.57 -3.33 -10.90
C ALA A 94 7.94 -2.86 -10.37
N PRO A 95 8.61 -3.64 -9.52
CA PRO A 95 9.90 -3.28 -8.95
C PRO A 95 11.05 -3.34 -9.97
N ILE A 96 10.80 -3.92 -11.14
CA ILE A 96 11.78 -4.19 -12.19
C ILE A 96 11.03 -4.35 -13.52
N ASN A 97 11.71 -4.14 -14.65
CA ASN A 97 11.10 -4.30 -15.96
C ASN A 97 10.67 -5.77 -16.21
N GLU A 98 9.73 -6.00 -17.13
CA GLU A 98 9.32 -7.37 -17.54
C GLU A 98 9.01 -8.31 -16.35
N PHE A 99 8.46 -7.74 -15.26
CA PHE A 99 8.36 -8.40 -13.96
C PHE A 99 7.61 -9.73 -14.06
N SER A 100 6.43 -9.73 -14.67
CA SER A 100 5.60 -10.92 -14.78
C SER A 100 6.19 -11.93 -15.74
N GLU A 101 6.72 -11.46 -16.87
CA GLU A 101 7.25 -12.30 -17.95
C GLU A 101 8.50 -13.07 -17.51
N ARG A 102 9.28 -12.49 -16.59
CA ARG A 102 10.53 -13.07 -16.11
C ARG A 102 10.38 -13.94 -14.86
N ILE A 103 9.18 -14.10 -14.30
CA ILE A 103 8.92 -15.07 -13.21
C ILE A 103 8.72 -16.47 -13.82
N THR A 104 9.83 -17.10 -14.19
CA THR A 104 9.80 -18.36 -14.96
C THR A 104 10.22 -19.59 -14.17
N LYS A 105 10.88 -19.43 -13.01
CA LYS A 105 11.44 -20.55 -12.24
C LYS A 105 10.82 -20.70 -10.85
N LYS A 106 10.85 -19.65 -10.02
CA LYS A 106 10.33 -19.73 -8.64
C LYS A 106 9.19 -18.70 -8.41
N PRO A 107 7.95 -19.04 -8.77
CA PRO A 107 6.80 -18.22 -8.40
C PRO A 107 6.51 -18.31 -6.89
N PHE A 108 5.59 -17.48 -6.41
CA PHE A 108 5.12 -17.51 -5.03
C PHE A 108 4.50 -18.87 -4.67
N GLY A 109 4.76 -19.34 -3.46
CA GLY A 109 4.16 -20.55 -2.90
C GLY A 109 4.67 -21.88 -3.49
N ILE A 110 5.63 -21.88 -4.42
CA ILE A 110 6.26 -23.13 -4.87
C ILE A 110 7.02 -23.79 -3.71
N TYR A 111 6.84 -25.09 -3.52
CA TYR A 111 7.60 -25.85 -2.54
C TYR A 111 8.91 -26.35 -3.15
N VAL A 112 10.04 -25.88 -2.61
CA VAL A 112 11.38 -26.27 -3.08
C VAL A 112 12.16 -27.03 -2.02
N THR A 113 13.10 -27.81 -2.53
CA THR A 113 14.09 -28.64 -1.86
C THR A 113 15.31 -28.70 -2.80
N PRO A 114 16.51 -29.04 -2.31
CA PRO A 114 17.67 -29.27 -3.17
C PRO A 114 17.38 -30.26 -4.32
N GLU A 115 16.52 -31.24 -4.07
CA GLU A 115 16.17 -32.30 -5.01
C GLU A 115 15.22 -31.80 -6.12
N ASN A 116 14.15 -31.11 -5.76
CA ASN A 116 13.05 -30.77 -6.67
C ASN A 116 13.09 -29.34 -7.25
N SER A 117 14.02 -28.49 -6.81
CA SER A 117 14.08 -27.10 -7.26
C SER A 117 14.31 -27.01 -8.78
N PRO A 118 13.62 -26.09 -9.47
CA PRO A 118 13.84 -25.84 -10.90
C PRO A 118 15.18 -25.15 -11.19
N VAL A 119 15.90 -24.73 -10.14
CA VAL A 119 17.25 -24.16 -10.21
C VAL A 119 18.22 -25.13 -9.55
N LYS A 120 19.40 -25.30 -10.16
CA LYS A 120 20.51 -26.07 -9.62
C LYS A 120 21.72 -25.13 -9.48
N THR A 121 22.52 -25.18 -8.43
CA THR A 121 22.36 -25.86 -7.13
C THR A 121 21.34 -25.13 -6.24
N GLU A 122 20.55 -25.87 -5.46
CA GLU A 122 19.59 -25.30 -4.50
C GLU A 122 20.01 -25.70 -3.08
N ARG A 123 19.95 -24.76 -2.14
CA ARG A 123 20.30 -24.97 -0.72
C ARG A 123 19.15 -24.68 0.24
N PHE A 124 18.03 -24.16 -0.24
CA PHE A 124 16.86 -23.85 0.57
C PHE A 124 15.81 -24.97 0.53
N ARG A 125 14.97 -25.00 1.58
CA ARG A 125 13.85 -25.93 1.72
C ARG A 125 12.62 -25.20 2.28
N GLY A 126 11.49 -25.31 1.59
CA GLY A 126 10.22 -24.73 2.03
C GLY A 126 9.38 -24.16 0.89
N PHE A 127 8.24 -23.58 1.25
CA PHE A 127 7.39 -22.79 0.37
C PHE A 127 7.99 -21.40 0.18
N HIS A 128 8.22 -21.01 -1.06
CA HIS A 128 8.77 -19.71 -1.43
C HIS A 128 7.79 -18.59 -1.07
N THR A 129 8.22 -17.60 -0.30
CA THR A 129 7.40 -16.47 0.16
C THR A 129 7.44 -15.26 -0.77
N ALA A 130 8.08 -15.43 -1.92
CA ALA A 130 8.44 -14.37 -2.85
C ALA A 130 8.25 -14.86 -4.30
N VAL A 131 8.62 -14.02 -5.25
CA VAL A 131 8.85 -14.39 -6.65
C VAL A 131 10.30 -14.14 -7.03
N ASP A 132 10.85 -15.00 -7.86
CA ASP A 132 12.15 -14.77 -8.49
C ASP A 132 11.98 -14.30 -9.94
N VAL A 133 12.49 -13.10 -10.24
CA VAL A 133 12.41 -12.47 -11.57
C VAL A 133 13.75 -12.63 -12.29
N GLU A 134 13.81 -13.48 -13.33
CA GLU A 134 15.05 -13.92 -13.97
C GLU A 134 15.73 -12.86 -14.86
N TYR A 135 17.02 -12.63 -14.64
CA TYR A 135 17.85 -11.70 -15.42
C TYR A 135 19.22 -12.28 -15.79
N GLY A 136 19.36 -13.62 -15.77
CA GLY A 136 20.62 -14.31 -16.07
C GLY A 136 21.10 -14.14 -17.52
N ASP A 137 20.22 -13.74 -18.42
CA ASP A 137 20.46 -13.46 -19.84
C ASP A 137 20.89 -12.01 -20.11
N VAL A 138 20.81 -11.12 -19.11
CA VAL A 138 21.09 -9.68 -19.27
C VAL A 138 22.48 -9.34 -18.69
N ALA A 139 23.38 -8.88 -19.57
CA ALA A 139 24.74 -8.50 -19.18
C ALA A 139 24.79 -7.13 -18.46
N GLU A 140 23.98 -6.17 -18.91
CA GLU A 140 23.95 -4.80 -18.40
C GLU A 140 23.43 -4.68 -16.96
N ASP A 141 23.65 -3.52 -16.34
CA ASP A 141 23.06 -3.19 -15.06
C ASP A 141 21.53 -3.13 -15.15
N VAL A 142 20.86 -3.73 -14.16
CA VAL A 142 19.40 -3.80 -14.11
C VAL A 142 18.93 -3.05 -12.87
N ALA A 143 18.26 -1.92 -13.08
CA ALA A 143 17.73 -1.08 -12.01
C ALA A 143 16.54 -1.75 -11.31
N VAL A 144 16.45 -1.54 -9.99
CA VAL A 144 15.33 -1.96 -9.15
C VAL A 144 14.71 -0.74 -8.49
N PHE A 145 13.39 -0.70 -8.46
CA PHE A 145 12.59 0.47 -8.07
C PHE A 145 11.69 0.16 -6.89
N ALA A 146 11.42 1.18 -6.06
CA ALA A 146 10.42 1.08 -5.01
C ALA A 146 9.01 0.95 -5.62
N VAL A 147 8.27 -0.08 -5.21
CA VAL A 147 6.94 -0.38 -5.77
C VAL A 147 5.89 0.67 -5.43
N ALA A 148 6.08 1.39 -4.32
CA ALA A 148 5.21 2.46 -3.82
C ALA A 148 6.05 3.44 -2.97
N ASP A 149 5.44 4.55 -2.55
CA ASP A 149 6.01 5.40 -1.50
C ASP A 149 6.24 4.59 -0.22
N GLY A 150 7.32 4.88 0.51
CA GLY A 150 7.66 4.12 1.71
C GLY A 150 8.94 4.56 2.41
N GLN A 151 9.30 3.83 3.46
CA GLN A 151 10.53 4.05 4.23
C GLN A 151 11.43 2.82 4.19
N VAL A 152 12.73 3.03 3.94
CA VAL A 152 13.72 1.95 4.00
C VAL A 152 13.92 1.52 5.46
N MET A 153 13.52 0.30 5.78
CA MET A 153 13.60 -0.29 7.11
C MET A 153 14.92 -1.04 7.34
N ARG A 154 15.46 -1.63 6.26
CA ARG A 154 16.73 -2.35 6.27
C ARG A 154 17.39 -2.29 4.90
N SER A 155 18.70 -2.17 4.87
CA SER A 155 19.52 -2.01 3.68
C SER A 155 20.94 -2.48 3.99
N GLY A 156 21.48 -3.37 3.16
CA GLY A 156 22.83 -3.90 3.29
C GLY A 156 22.90 -5.40 3.00
N TYR A 157 24.00 -6.03 3.41
CA TYR A 157 24.22 -7.46 3.21
C TYR A 157 23.40 -8.31 4.19
N VAL A 158 22.71 -9.33 3.70
CA VAL A 158 22.03 -10.35 4.50
C VAL A 158 22.31 -11.73 3.92
N GLY A 159 22.76 -12.66 4.76
CA GLY A 159 23.00 -14.05 4.36
C GLY A 159 21.73 -14.69 3.79
N GLY A 160 21.86 -15.41 2.68
CA GLY A 160 20.76 -15.94 1.89
C GLY A 160 20.22 -14.97 0.83
N TYR A 161 20.45 -13.66 0.97
CA TYR A 161 19.96 -12.63 0.04
C TYR A 161 21.10 -11.93 -0.73
N GLY A 162 22.31 -11.89 -0.19
CA GLY A 162 23.33 -10.98 -0.69
C GLY A 162 22.97 -9.54 -0.29
N GLY A 163 23.07 -8.57 -1.22
CA GLY A 163 22.49 -7.24 -1.01
C GLY A 163 20.97 -7.31 -0.93
N MET A 164 20.42 -6.71 0.13
CA MET A 164 19.00 -6.71 0.42
C MET A 164 18.54 -5.34 0.89
N ILE A 165 17.37 -4.93 0.42
CA ILE A 165 16.65 -3.78 0.96
C ILE A 165 15.22 -4.20 1.33
N ALA A 166 14.75 -3.74 2.48
CA ALA A 166 13.39 -3.94 2.96
C ALA A 166 12.74 -2.57 3.18
N ILE A 167 11.56 -2.37 2.59
CA ILE A 167 10.87 -1.07 2.56
C ILE A 167 9.45 -1.26 3.08
N SER A 168 9.04 -0.44 4.05
CA SER A 168 7.66 -0.40 4.53
C SER A 168 6.81 0.43 3.57
N HIS A 169 5.68 -0.11 3.16
CA HIS A 169 4.71 0.54 2.30
C HIS A 169 3.30 0.43 2.91
N THR A 170 2.46 1.43 2.62
CA THR A 170 1.01 1.31 2.78
C THR A 170 0.42 1.23 1.38
N ILE A 171 -0.14 0.07 1.02
CA ILE A 171 -0.70 -0.20 -0.31
C ILE A 171 -2.17 -0.56 -0.10
N ASN A 172 -3.09 0.21 -0.70
CA ASN A 172 -4.53 0.01 -0.55
C ASN A 172 -5.00 -0.06 0.94
N GLY A 173 -4.41 0.78 1.80
CA GLY A 173 -4.72 0.82 3.24
C GLY A 173 -4.17 -0.34 4.07
N GLN A 174 -3.43 -1.27 3.45
CA GLN A 174 -2.77 -2.39 4.13
C GLN A 174 -1.26 -2.13 4.20
N GLU A 175 -0.67 -2.38 5.36
CA GLU A 175 0.78 -2.33 5.54
C GLU A 175 1.44 -3.57 4.94
N TYR A 176 2.55 -3.33 4.25
CA TYR A 176 3.44 -4.36 3.73
C TYR A 176 4.89 -3.97 4.00
N VAL A 177 5.74 -4.98 4.21
CA VAL A 177 7.18 -4.85 4.05
C VAL A 177 7.60 -5.57 2.77
N ALA A 178 8.02 -4.79 1.77
CA ALA A 178 8.57 -5.30 0.54
C ALA A 178 10.05 -5.63 0.71
N ILE A 179 10.47 -6.84 0.37
CA ILE A 179 11.84 -7.33 0.48
C ILE A 179 12.40 -7.54 -0.92
N TYR A 180 13.53 -6.89 -1.22
CA TYR A 180 14.21 -6.94 -2.51
C TYR A 180 15.60 -7.54 -2.27
N GLY A 181 15.84 -8.74 -2.78
CA GLY A 181 17.07 -9.50 -2.62
C GLY A 181 17.95 -9.54 -3.86
N HIS A 182 19.18 -10.05 -3.69
CA HIS A 182 20.19 -10.26 -4.73
C HIS A 182 20.60 -8.97 -5.46
N LEU A 183 20.62 -7.86 -4.72
CA LEU A 183 21.06 -6.55 -5.19
C LEU A 183 22.57 -6.35 -4.97
N ALA A 184 23.18 -5.41 -5.68
CA ALA A 184 24.54 -4.98 -5.43
C ALA A 184 24.59 -4.11 -4.15
N PRO A 185 25.24 -4.53 -3.06
CA PRO A 185 25.21 -3.82 -1.77
C PRO A 185 25.64 -2.34 -1.85
N GLN A 186 26.60 -2.03 -2.72
CA GLN A 186 27.14 -0.69 -2.96
C GLN A 186 26.15 0.27 -3.65
N SER A 187 25.07 -0.26 -4.25
CA SER A 187 24.07 0.53 -4.97
C SER A 187 22.85 0.90 -4.12
N LEU A 188 22.76 0.36 -2.91
CA LEU A 188 21.56 0.41 -2.11
C LEU A 188 21.31 1.80 -1.51
N VAL A 189 20.06 2.23 -1.56
CA VAL A 189 19.60 3.38 -0.77
C VAL A 189 19.73 3.07 0.73
N ALA A 190 20.12 4.08 1.51
CA ALA A 190 20.45 3.91 2.93
C ALA A 190 19.22 3.68 3.83
N ASN A 191 19.46 3.05 4.98
CA ASN A 191 18.44 2.88 6.04
C ASN A 191 17.81 4.22 6.46
N GLY A 192 16.50 4.19 6.72
CA GLY A 192 15.71 5.33 7.17
C GLY A 192 15.33 6.32 6.06
N THR A 193 15.81 6.13 4.84
CA THR A 193 15.48 7.00 3.70
C THR A 193 14.01 6.84 3.34
N GLN A 194 13.32 7.97 3.15
CA GLN A 194 11.99 7.99 2.53
C GLN A 194 12.17 7.86 1.02
N VAL A 195 11.49 6.89 0.43
CA VAL A 195 11.50 6.64 -1.00
C VAL A 195 10.15 6.98 -1.62
N LYS A 196 10.20 7.40 -2.88
CA LYS A 196 9.02 7.56 -3.71
C LYS A 196 8.80 6.35 -4.60
N GLN A 197 7.55 6.08 -4.95
CA GLN A 197 7.22 5.13 -6.00
C GLN A 197 8.09 5.39 -7.25
N GLY A 198 8.68 4.35 -7.82
CA GLY A 198 9.53 4.49 -9.01
C GLY A 198 10.92 5.05 -8.75
N GLN A 199 11.25 5.40 -7.50
CA GLN A 199 12.61 5.74 -7.15
C GLN A 199 13.49 4.48 -7.26
N GLN A 200 14.62 4.62 -7.96
CA GLN A 200 15.62 3.56 -7.99
C GLN A 200 16.20 3.37 -6.58
N ILE A 201 16.15 2.12 -6.11
CA ILE A 201 16.60 1.71 -4.77
C ILE A 201 17.89 0.89 -4.78
N GLY A 202 18.29 0.43 -5.97
CA GLY A 202 19.53 -0.30 -6.21
C GLY A 202 19.60 -0.83 -7.64
N ILE A 203 20.59 -1.68 -7.88
CA ILE A 203 20.71 -2.50 -9.09
C ILE A 203 20.86 -3.98 -8.69
N LEU A 204 20.52 -4.89 -9.60
CA LEU A 204 20.81 -6.31 -9.41
C LEU A 204 22.32 -6.54 -9.24
N GLY A 205 22.66 -7.41 -8.29
CA GLY A 205 24.04 -7.84 -8.08
C GLY A 205 24.53 -8.74 -9.20
N LYS A 206 25.85 -8.86 -9.33
CA LYS A 206 26.45 -9.82 -10.25
C LYS A 206 26.15 -11.24 -9.76
N GLY A 207 25.48 -12.03 -10.60
CA GLY A 207 25.12 -13.42 -10.28
C GLY A 207 26.35 -14.29 -10.02
N GLY A 208 26.22 -15.22 -9.07
CA GLY A 208 27.27 -16.17 -8.68
C GLY A 208 28.39 -15.56 -7.86
N THR A 209 28.22 -14.32 -7.37
CA THR A 209 29.25 -13.61 -6.60
C THR A 209 28.82 -13.40 -5.15
N ALA A 210 29.71 -12.83 -4.35
CA ALA A 210 29.37 -12.43 -2.99
C ALA A 210 28.20 -11.44 -2.95
N GLU A 211 28.03 -10.56 -3.94
CA GLU A 211 26.93 -9.58 -3.96
C GLU A 211 25.54 -10.24 -3.89
N THR A 212 25.42 -11.45 -4.43
CA THR A 212 24.18 -12.22 -4.52
C THR A 212 24.16 -13.42 -3.56
N ASP A 213 25.14 -13.52 -2.66
CA ASP A 213 25.37 -14.71 -1.80
C ASP A 213 25.48 -16.01 -2.61
N GLY A 214 26.08 -15.92 -3.81
CA GLY A 214 26.29 -17.02 -4.74
C GLY A 214 25.08 -17.35 -5.64
N GLU A 215 23.96 -16.65 -5.48
CA GLU A 215 22.76 -16.87 -6.30
C GLU A 215 22.91 -16.32 -7.72
N ARG A 216 22.13 -16.87 -8.65
CA ARG A 216 22.05 -16.39 -10.04
C ARG A 216 21.57 -14.92 -10.11
N LYS A 217 21.78 -14.24 -11.24
CA LYS A 217 21.31 -12.86 -11.44
C LYS A 217 19.77 -12.85 -11.57
N HIS A 218 19.09 -12.35 -10.55
CA HIS A 218 17.64 -12.20 -10.49
C HIS A 218 17.23 -11.26 -9.37
N LEU A 219 16.00 -10.78 -9.40
CA LEU A 219 15.38 -10.17 -8.23
C LEU A 219 14.62 -11.23 -7.44
N HIS A 220 14.91 -11.36 -6.15
CA HIS A 220 14.01 -12.05 -5.21
C HIS A 220 13.12 -10.99 -4.56
N PHE A 221 11.82 -11.03 -4.84
CA PHE A 221 10.87 -10.01 -4.40
C PHE A 221 9.73 -10.62 -3.57
N GLY A 222 9.68 -10.27 -2.28
CA GLY A 222 8.66 -10.74 -1.34
C GLY A 222 7.84 -9.59 -0.76
N LEU A 223 6.58 -9.88 -0.41
CA LEU A 223 5.67 -8.95 0.26
C LEU A 223 5.19 -9.58 1.57
N HIS A 224 5.79 -9.19 2.69
CA HIS A 224 5.30 -9.60 4.00
C HIS A 224 4.15 -8.68 4.43
N ILE A 225 3.07 -9.25 4.94
CA ILE A 225 1.89 -8.50 5.40
C ILE A 225 2.16 -7.95 6.80
N GLY A 226 1.90 -6.66 7.00
CA GLY A 226 2.13 -5.93 8.25
C GLY A 226 3.41 -5.10 8.25
N SER A 227 3.81 -4.63 9.42
CA SER A 227 4.92 -3.69 9.63
C SER A 227 6.27 -4.35 9.95
N ASP A 228 6.27 -5.65 10.27
CA ASP A 228 7.48 -6.35 10.73
C ASP A 228 8.41 -6.72 9.58
N VAL A 229 9.71 -6.45 9.76
CA VAL A 229 10.77 -6.87 8.83
C VAL A 229 11.02 -8.37 8.99
N ASN A 230 10.21 -9.17 8.32
CA ASN A 230 10.36 -10.62 8.22
C ASN A 230 11.11 -10.98 6.94
N VAL A 231 12.33 -11.50 7.07
CA VAL A 231 13.21 -11.83 5.92
C VAL A 231 13.23 -13.34 5.63
N LYS A 232 12.17 -14.08 5.96
CA LYS A 232 12.08 -15.50 5.59
C LYS A 232 11.75 -15.62 4.11
N GLY A 233 12.73 -16.00 3.28
CA GLY A 233 12.49 -16.33 1.86
C GLY A 233 11.74 -17.65 1.65
N TYR A 234 11.70 -18.51 2.68
CA TYR A 234 10.98 -19.77 2.67
C TYR A 234 10.31 -20.06 4.02
N VAL A 235 9.09 -20.58 3.97
CA VAL A 235 8.35 -21.07 5.16
C VAL A 235 8.12 -22.59 5.06
N GLN A 236 7.95 -23.27 6.18
CA GLN A 236 7.94 -24.74 6.19
C GLN A 236 6.56 -25.32 5.87
N THR A 237 5.50 -24.59 6.18
CA THR A 237 4.12 -25.00 5.97
C THR A 237 3.37 -24.04 5.05
N LYS A 238 2.35 -24.55 4.33
CA LYS A 238 1.47 -23.69 3.52
C LYS A 238 0.72 -22.66 4.37
N ALA A 239 0.40 -23.00 5.62
CA ALA A 239 -0.31 -22.09 6.52
C ALA A 239 0.50 -20.81 6.78
N GLU A 240 1.82 -20.91 6.90
CA GLU A 240 2.69 -19.75 7.10
C GLU A 240 2.73 -18.79 5.90
N LEU A 241 2.31 -19.22 4.69
CA LEU A 241 2.17 -18.32 3.54
C LEU A 241 1.08 -17.27 3.76
N SER A 242 0.14 -17.45 4.70
CA SER A 242 -0.89 -16.45 4.98
C SER A 242 -0.33 -15.13 5.53
N GLY A 243 0.92 -15.11 6.00
CA GLY A 243 1.64 -13.89 6.39
C GLY A 243 2.26 -13.14 5.21
N TRP A 244 2.09 -13.65 3.99
CA TRP A 244 2.72 -13.12 2.78
C TRP A 244 1.68 -12.92 1.68
N ALA A 245 1.85 -11.86 0.90
CA ALA A 245 1.05 -11.64 -0.29
C ALA A 245 1.79 -12.14 -1.52
N ASP A 246 1.06 -12.71 -2.48
CA ASP A 246 1.60 -13.05 -3.79
C ASP A 246 1.91 -11.77 -4.58
N PRO A 247 3.19 -11.47 -4.86
CA PRO A 247 3.58 -10.28 -5.60
C PRO A 247 2.91 -10.12 -6.96
N GLN A 248 2.65 -11.21 -7.69
CA GLN A 248 2.00 -11.13 -9.01
C GLN A 248 0.56 -10.64 -8.89
N THR A 249 -0.14 -11.03 -7.83
CA THR A 249 -1.53 -10.60 -7.59
C THR A 249 -1.61 -9.14 -7.12
N ILE A 250 -0.59 -8.65 -6.41
CA ILE A 250 -0.58 -7.28 -5.87
C ILE A 250 -0.06 -6.25 -6.88
N ILE A 251 0.95 -6.59 -7.68
CA ILE A 251 1.61 -5.65 -8.59
C ILE A 251 0.91 -5.52 -9.95
N VAL A 252 0.32 -6.60 -10.45
CA VAL A 252 -0.16 -6.69 -11.85
C VAL A 252 -1.67 -6.38 -11.94
N GLN A 253 -2.15 -5.44 -11.13
CA GLN A 253 -3.57 -5.03 -11.11
C GLN A 253 -3.94 -4.14 -12.29
#